data_AF-A0A1G9YQR7-F1
#
_entry.id   AF-A0A1G9YQR7-F1
#
_cell.length_a   1.000
_cell.length_b   1.000
_cell.length_c   1.000
_cell.angle_alpha   90.00
_cell.angle_beta   90.00
_cell.angle_gamma   90.00
#
_symmetry.space_group_name_H-M   'P 1'
#
loop_
_entity.id
_entity.type
_entity.pdbx_description
1 polymer ?
#
loop_
_entity_poly.entity_id
_entity_poly.type
_entity_poly.pdbx_seq_one_letter_code
_entity_poly.pdbx_strand_id
1 'polypeptide(L)'
;MAPKAAGAFQLSSTRRAAMLALVVCALVLSVAVPLRTYISQRSEIRQETLLQQQNAAEIRRLEERKAQLLDPAQVEAEARRRLKYVNPGETPYVVELPTPAPPQEQDNTKQAAPNKTWFERLWETIVGG
;
A
#
# COMPACT_ATOMS: atom_id res chain seq x y z
N MET A 1 73.25 -7.65 -8.53
CA MET A 1 72.04 -8.49 -8.69
C MET A 1 72.28 -9.81 -7.98
N ALA A 2 71.60 -10.06 -6.87
CA ALA A 2 71.53 -11.37 -6.22
C ALA A 2 70.19 -11.45 -5.46
N PRO A 3 69.31 -12.43 -5.74
CA PRO A 3 68.08 -12.63 -4.99
C PRO A 3 68.40 -13.42 -3.72
N LYS A 4 67.95 -12.94 -2.56
CA LYS A 4 68.11 -13.66 -1.29
C LYS A 4 66.79 -14.31 -0.85
N ALA A 5 66.76 -15.62 -1.07
CA ALA A 5 66.07 -16.68 -0.34
C ALA A 5 64.76 -16.31 0.38
N ALA A 6 63.66 -16.61 -0.28
CA ALA A 6 62.41 -16.99 0.36
C ALA A 6 62.52 -18.43 0.94
N GLY A 7 61.88 -18.67 2.09
CA GLY A 7 61.42 -20.01 2.46
C GLY A 7 62.28 -20.76 3.48
N ALA A 8 61.89 -20.66 4.76
CA ALA A 8 61.96 -21.79 5.72
C ALA A 8 61.09 -21.51 6.97
N PHE A 9 60.99 -20.25 7.43
CA PHE A 9 60.02 -19.86 8.46
C PHE A 9 58.61 -19.57 7.91
N GLN A 10 58.48 -19.61 6.57
CA GLN A 10 57.26 -19.27 5.87
C GLN A 10 56.19 -20.37 5.97
N LEU A 11 56.50 -21.65 6.24
CA LEU A 11 55.41 -22.63 6.37
C LEU A 11 54.56 -22.41 7.63
N SER A 12 55.16 -22.02 8.76
CA SER A 12 54.40 -21.69 9.98
C SER A 12 53.80 -20.29 9.89
N SER A 13 54.55 -19.31 9.40
CA SER A 13 54.08 -17.92 9.28
C SER A 13 53.03 -17.74 8.18
N THR A 14 53.19 -18.39 7.02
CA THR A 14 52.21 -18.35 5.91
C THR A 14 50.96 -19.17 6.24
N ARG A 15 51.08 -20.32 6.93
CA ARG A 15 49.90 -21.06 7.40
C ARG A 15 49.13 -20.28 8.47
N ARG A 16 49.83 -19.61 9.40
CA ARG A 16 49.21 -18.70 10.38
C ARG A 16 48.59 -17.47 9.71
N ALA A 17 49.26 -16.87 8.73
CA ALA A 17 48.73 -15.75 7.96
C ALA A 17 47.51 -16.15 7.13
N ALA A 18 47.52 -17.34 6.51
CA ALA A 18 46.36 -17.88 5.79
C ALA A 18 45.19 -18.15 6.73
N MET A 19 45.42 -18.71 7.92
CA MET A 19 44.39 -18.85 8.95
C MET A 19 43.84 -17.50 9.40
N LEU A 20 44.70 -16.52 9.67
CA LEU A 20 44.26 -15.16 10.04
C LEU A 20 43.43 -14.52 8.93
N ALA A 21 43.85 -14.62 7.67
CA ALA A 21 43.10 -14.10 6.54
C ALA A 21 41.72 -14.76 6.40
N LEU A 22 41.64 -16.08 6.61
CA LEU A 22 40.37 -16.82 6.59
C LEU A 22 39.46 -16.38 7.74
N VAL A 23 39.99 -16.21 8.95
CA VAL A 23 39.23 -15.71 10.11
C VAL A 23 38.72 -14.28 9.87
N VAL A 24 39.55 -13.40 9.31
CA VAL A 24 39.13 -12.03 8.95
C VAL A 24 38.04 -12.07 7.88
N CYS A 25 38.19 -12.88 6.84
CA CYS A 25 37.14 -13.08 5.84
C CYS A 25 35.84 -13.62 6.47
N ALA A 26 35.93 -14.58 7.38
CA ALA A 26 34.78 -15.13 8.09
C ALA A 26 34.09 -14.08 8.98
N LEU A 27 34.86 -13.24 9.68
CA LEU A 27 34.31 -12.13 10.48
C LEU A 27 33.63 -11.07 9.60
N VAL A 28 34.26 -10.69 8.48
CA VAL A 28 33.67 -9.73 7.54
C VAL A 28 32.36 -10.26 6.96
N LEU A 29 32.32 -11.53 6.53
CA LEU A 29 31.10 -12.17 6.03
C LEU A 29 30.03 -12.33 7.14
N SER A 30 30.45 -12.65 8.36
CA SER A 30 29.56 -12.76 9.52
C SER A 30 28.94 -11.42 9.93
N VAL A 31 29.60 -10.29 9.65
CA VAL A 31 29.11 -8.94 9.98
C VAL A 31 28.38 -8.31 8.79
N ALA A 32 28.69 -8.70 7.56
CA ALA A 32 28.03 -8.19 6.36
C ALA A 32 26.52 -8.48 6.34
N VAL A 33 26.11 -9.66 6.82
CA VAL A 33 24.69 -10.05 6.90
C VAL A 33 23.92 -9.26 7.99
N PRO A 34 24.43 -9.12 9.23
CA PRO A 34 23.85 -8.28 10.29
C PRO A 34 23.78 -6.80 9.96
N LEU A 35 24.76 -6.25 9.23
CA LEU A 35 24.79 -4.82 8.92
C LEU A 35 23.63 -4.43 8.00
N ARG A 36 23.27 -5.30 7.04
CA ARG A 36 22.10 -5.13 6.18
C ARG A 36 20.80 -5.10 7.00
N THR A 37 20.68 -5.97 8.00
CA THR A 37 19.48 -6.07 8.84
C THR A 37 19.41 -4.96 9.89
N TYR A 38 20.54 -4.47 10.37
CA TYR A 38 20.59 -3.37 11.34
C TYR A 38 20.16 -2.03 10.70
N ILE A 39 20.53 -1.80 9.44
CA ILE A 39 20.10 -0.62 8.69
C ILE A 39 18.60 -0.69 8.32
N SER A 40 18.05 -1.89 8.05
CA SER A 40 16.62 -2.06 7.76
C SER A 40 15.71 -1.99 9.01
N GLN A 41 16.21 -2.36 10.19
CA GLN A 41 15.43 -2.26 11.44
C GLN A 41 15.17 -0.81 11.89
N ARG A 42 16.02 0.14 11.52
CA ARG A 42 15.85 1.56 11.89
C ARG A 42 14.69 2.24 11.16
N SER A 43 14.23 1.68 10.03
CA SER A 43 13.05 2.17 9.31
C SER A 43 11.73 1.63 9.85
N GLU A 44 11.73 0.47 10.51
CA GLU A 44 10.50 -0.17 11.02
C GLU A 44 9.95 0.58 12.24
N ILE A 45 10.80 0.98 13.19
CA ILE A 45 10.37 1.68 14.42
C ILE A 45 9.77 3.07 14.14
N ARG A 46 10.20 3.76 13.08
CA ARG A 46 9.59 5.04 12.67
C ARG A 46 8.30 4.86 11.88
N GLN A 47 8.14 3.76 11.15
CA GLN A 47 6.92 3.47 10.41
C GLN A 47 5.81 2.98 11.32
N GLU A 48 6.11 2.16 12.33
CA GLU A 48 5.11 1.64 13.26
C GLU A 48 4.44 2.75 14.08
N THR A 49 5.21 3.74 14.55
CA THR A 49 4.68 4.87 15.31
C THR A 49 3.84 5.82 14.44
N LEU A 50 4.24 6.07 13.20
CA LEU A 50 3.46 6.86 12.24
C LEU A 50 2.15 6.16 11.85
N LEU A 51 2.18 4.84 11.67
CA LEU A 51 0.97 4.05 11.39
C LEU A 51 0.05 4.02 12.61
N GLN A 52 0.59 3.90 13.82
CA GLN A 52 -0.21 3.93 15.04
C GLN A 52 -0.92 5.28 15.24
N GLN A 53 -0.25 6.40 14.98
CA GLN A 53 -0.86 7.72 15.05
C GLN A 53 -1.93 7.94 13.98
N GLN A 54 -1.67 7.49 12.75
CA GLN A 54 -2.64 7.56 11.66
C GLN A 54 -3.89 6.72 11.97
N ASN A 55 -3.71 5.48 12.42
CA ASN A 55 -4.82 4.60 12.80
C ASN A 55 -5.64 5.19 13.96
N ALA A 56 -4.99 5.77 14.97
CA ALA A 56 -5.70 6.41 16.08
C ALA A 56 -6.50 7.64 15.61
N ALA A 57 -5.98 8.42 14.66
CA ALA A 57 -6.69 9.55 14.08
C ALA A 57 -7.90 9.09 13.23
N GLU A 58 -7.75 8.01 12.47
CA GLU A 58 -8.85 7.43 11.69
C GLU A 58 -9.97 6.87 12.58
N ILE A 59 -9.61 6.16 13.65
CA ILE A 59 -10.59 5.65 14.62
C ILE A 59 -11.41 6.80 15.20
N ARG A 60 -10.77 7.89 15.67
CA ARG A 60 -11.50 9.05 16.21
C ARG A 60 -12.43 9.68 15.17
N ARG A 61 -11.93 9.88 13.94
CA ARG A 61 -12.75 10.44 12.85
C ARG A 61 -13.97 9.55 12.55
N LEU A 62 -13.79 8.23 12.54
CA LEU A 62 -14.87 7.27 12.28
C LEU A 62 -15.87 7.22 13.44
N GLU A 63 -15.41 7.31 14.69
CA GLU A 63 -16.27 7.39 15.87
C GLU A 63 -17.12 8.67 15.87
N GLU A 64 -16.50 9.81 15.57
CA GLU A 64 -17.21 11.08 15.40
C GLU A 64 -18.24 10.99 14.27
N ARG A 65 -17.88 10.40 13.13
CA ARG A 65 -18.80 10.24 12.02
C ARG A 65 -19.94 9.29 12.36
N LYS A 66 -19.67 8.20 13.09
CA LYS A 66 -20.69 7.28 13.59
C LYS A 66 -21.64 8.00 14.53
N ALA A 67 -21.12 8.82 15.45
CA ALA A 67 -21.94 9.62 16.35
C ALA A 67 -22.85 10.61 15.59
N GLN A 68 -22.33 11.27 14.54
CA GLN A 68 -23.15 12.12 13.66
C GLN A 68 -24.24 11.34 12.92
N LEU A 69 -23.96 10.10 12.51
CA LEU A 69 -24.92 9.24 11.82
C LEU A 69 -25.96 8.59 12.74
N LEU A 70 -25.83 8.72 14.06
CA LEU A 70 -26.90 8.33 15.00
C LEU A 70 -28.09 9.31 14.95
N ASP A 71 -27.88 10.52 14.44
CA ASP A 71 -28.96 11.49 14.22
C ASP A 71 -29.74 11.16 12.94
N PRO A 72 -31.05 10.84 13.01
CA PRO A 72 -31.86 10.54 11.83
C PRO A 72 -31.87 11.67 10.81
N ALA A 73 -31.77 12.94 11.23
CA ALA A 73 -31.73 14.08 10.31
C ALA A 73 -30.48 14.07 9.42
N GLN A 74 -29.34 13.59 9.94
CA GLN A 74 -28.10 13.44 9.16
C GLN A 74 -28.22 12.30 8.16
N VAL A 75 -28.85 11.20 8.55
CA VAL A 75 -29.09 10.06 7.65
C VAL A 75 -30.01 10.46 6.50
N GLU A 76 -31.09 11.18 6.78
CA GLU A 76 -32.01 11.71 5.77
C GLU A 76 -31.32 12.71 4.84
N ALA A 77 -30.51 13.62 5.38
CA ALA A 77 -29.74 14.56 4.58
C ALA A 77 -28.73 13.86 3.66
N GLU A 78 -28.02 12.84 4.16
CA GLU A 78 -27.07 12.04 3.37
C GLU A 78 -27.80 11.23 2.28
N ALA A 79 -28.94 10.61 2.65
CA ALA A 79 -29.79 9.85 1.75
C ALA A 79 -30.34 10.73 0.60
N ARG A 80 -30.81 11.94 0.93
CA ARG A 80 -31.26 12.90 -0.08
C ARG A 80 -30.10 13.38 -0.97
N ARG A 81 -28.91 13.63 -0.42
CA ARG A 81 -27.74 14.08 -1.19
C ARG A 81 -27.15 13.02 -2.11
N ARG A 82 -26.96 11.79 -1.60
CA ARG A 82 -26.26 10.72 -2.34
C ARG A 82 -27.19 9.85 -3.16
N LEU A 83 -28.38 9.56 -2.61
CA LEU A 83 -29.31 8.58 -3.16
C LEU A 83 -30.56 9.24 -3.75
N LYS A 84 -30.66 10.58 -3.68
CA LYS A 84 -31.82 11.36 -4.13
C LYS A 84 -33.14 10.87 -3.50
N TYR A 85 -33.07 10.32 -2.28
CA TYR A 85 -34.26 9.90 -1.55
C TYR A 85 -35.13 11.10 -1.18
N VAL A 86 -36.44 10.90 -1.25
CA VAL A 86 -37.50 11.85 -0.85
C VAL A 86 -38.48 11.15 0.06
N ASN A 87 -39.11 11.91 0.96
CA ASN A 87 -40.12 11.34 1.84
C ASN A 87 -41.39 10.98 1.05
N PRO A 88 -42.19 10.00 1.52
CA PRO A 88 -43.49 9.70 0.91
C PRO A 88 -44.36 10.96 0.86
N GLY A 89 -44.77 11.38 -0.36
CA GLY A 89 -45.57 12.58 -0.59
C GLY A 89 -44.77 13.83 -1.00
N GLU A 90 -43.43 13.82 -0.95
CA GLU A 90 -42.59 14.89 -1.51
C GLU A 90 -42.37 14.68 -3.02
N THR A 91 -42.43 15.77 -3.81
CA THR A 91 -42.12 15.73 -5.25
C THR A 91 -40.65 16.15 -5.48
N PRO A 92 -39.77 15.28 -6.01
CA PRO A 92 -38.38 15.64 -6.29
C PRO A 92 -38.30 16.63 -7.46
N TYR A 93 -37.58 17.72 -7.30
CA TYR A 93 -37.25 18.65 -8.38
C TYR A 93 -35.77 18.47 -8.78
N VAL A 94 -35.53 18.16 -10.05
CA VAL A 94 -34.18 18.12 -10.62
C VAL A 94 -34.09 19.26 -11.61
N VAL A 95 -33.16 20.19 -11.39
CA VAL A 95 -32.91 21.29 -12.31
C VAL A 95 -32.09 20.75 -13.47
N GLU A 96 -32.73 20.48 -14.59
CA GLU A 96 -32.03 20.28 -15.86
C GLU A 96 -31.68 21.66 -16.41
N LEU A 97 -30.40 22.05 -16.28
CA LEU A 97 -29.93 23.22 -17.00
C LEU A 97 -29.91 22.88 -18.49
N PRO A 98 -30.35 23.78 -19.38
CA PRO A 98 -30.24 23.55 -20.81
C PRO A 98 -28.75 23.46 -21.18
N THR A 99 -28.29 22.23 -21.39
CA THR A 99 -27.02 21.96 -22.06
C THR A 99 -27.11 22.59 -23.45
N PRO A 100 -26.21 23.50 -23.84
CA PRO A 100 -26.12 23.93 -25.23
C PRO A 100 -25.96 22.67 -26.10
N ALA A 101 -26.78 22.56 -27.14
CA ALA A 101 -26.96 21.35 -27.93
C ALA A 101 -25.61 20.64 -28.19
N PRO A 102 -25.43 19.38 -27.73
CA PRO A 102 -24.27 18.62 -28.10
C PRO A 102 -24.31 18.38 -29.63
N PRO A 103 -23.16 18.41 -30.33
CA PRO A 103 -23.10 17.95 -31.72
C PRO A 103 -23.75 16.57 -31.82
N GLN A 104 -24.57 16.36 -32.85
CA GLN A 104 -25.19 15.07 -33.13
C GLN A 104 -24.11 14.03 -33.40
N GLU A 105 -23.69 13.30 -32.37
CA GLU A 105 -22.92 12.07 -32.54
C GLU A 105 -23.90 10.99 -33.01
N GLN A 106 -23.60 10.51 -34.21
CA GLN A 106 -24.36 9.48 -34.91
C GLN A 106 -24.48 8.22 -34.05
N ASP A 107 -25.73 7.75 -33.96
CA ASP A 107 -26.15 6.40 -33.58
C ASP A 107 -25.06 5.34 -33.75
N ASN A 108 -24.43 4.96 -32.65
CA ASN A 108 -23.59 3.76 -32.56
C ASN A 108 -23.65 3.16 -31.16
N THR A 109 -24.83 2.68 -30.76
CA THR A 109 -24.93 1.65 -29.72
C THR A 109 -25.58 0.40 -30.28
N LYS A 110 -24.81 -0.29 -31.15
CA LYS A 110 -24.82 -1.75 -31.14
C LYS A 110 -24.51 -2.20 -29.71
N GLN A 111 -25.46 -2.94 -29.12
CA GLN A 111 -25.27 -3.81 -27.97
C GLN A 111 -24.49 -3.20 -26.79
N ALA A 112 -25.18 -2.46 -25.91
CA ALA A 112 -24.75 -2.40 -24.52
C ALA A 112 -24.97 -3.80 -23.91
N ALA A 113 -24.02 -4.72 -24.14
CA ALA A 113 -23.86 -5.85 -23.26
C ALA A 113 -23.75 -5.32 -21.82
N PRO A 114 -24.44 -5.89 -20.83
CA PRO A 114 -24.36 -5.39 -19.47
C PRO A 114 -22.90 -5.48 -19.04
N ASN A 115 -22.26 -4.31 -18.91
CA ASN A 115 -20.90 -4.22 -18.42
C ASN A 115 -20.98 -4.66 -16.95
N LYS A 116 -20.63 -5.93 -16.68
CA LYS A 116 -20.70 -6.54 -15.35
C LYS A 116 -20.17 -5.56 -14.33
N THR A 117 -21.01 -5.27 -13.33
CA THR A 117 -20.64 -4.34 -12.26
C THR A 117 -19.36 -4.83 -11.58
N TRP A 118 -18.54 -3.92 -11.04
CA TRP A 118 -17.24 -4.31 -10.43
C TRP A 118 -17.40 -5.39 -9.35
N PHE A 119 -18.56 -5.41 -8.68
CA PHE A 119 -18.92 -6.41 -7.67
C PHE A 119 -19.14 -7.81 -8.27
N GLU A 120 -19.83 -7.91 -9.42
CA GLU A 120 -19.99 -9.19 -10.12
C GLU A 120 -18.64 -9.80 -10.53
N ARG A 121 -17.70 -8.95 -10.98
CA ARG A 121 -16.33 -9.37 -11.31
C ARG A 121 -15.56 -9.89 -10.09
N LEU A 122 -15.75 -9.27 -8.93
CA LEU A 122 -15.13 -9.70 -7.67
C LEU A 122 -15.69 -11.05 -7.20
N TRP A 123 -17.01 -11.22 -7.27
CA TRP A 123 -17.68 -12.45 -6.83
C TRP A 123 -17.31 -13.66 -7.71
N GLU A 124 -17.20 -13.44 -9.03
CA GLU A 124 -16.74 -14.45 -9.99
C GLU A 124 -15.30 -14.91 -9.71
N THR A 125 -14.44 -14.01 -9.20
CA THR A 125 -13.06 -14.37 -8.81
C THR A 125 -13.00 -15.24 -7.56
N ILE A 126 -13.96 -15.08 -6.63
CA ILE A 126 -14.00 -15.85 -5.37
C ILE A 126 -14.63 -17.23 -5.57
N VAL A 127 -15.65 -17.33 -6.43
CA VAL A 127 -16.38 -18.58 -6.68
C VAL A 127 -15.78 -19.38 -7.85
N GLY A 128 -15.07 -18.71 -8.76
CA GLY A 128 -14.50 -19.29 -9.98
C GLY A 128 -13.00 -19.62 -9.93
N GLY A 129 -12.36 -19.55 -8.76
CA GLY A 129 -10.99 -20.02 -8.50
C GLY A 129 -10.99 -21.23 -7.58
#